data_AF-A0A9W6LXY8-F1
#
_entry.id   AF-A0A9W6LXY8-F1
#
_cell.length_a   1.000
_cell.length_b   1.000
_cell.length_c   1.000
_cell.angle_alpha   90.00
_cell.angle_beta   90.00
_cell.angle_gamma   90.00
#
_symmetry.space_group_name_H-M   'P 1'
#
loop_
_entity.id
_entity.type
_entity.pdbx_description
1 polymer ?
#
loop_
_entity_poly.entity_id
_entity_poly.type
_entity_poly.pdbx_seq_one_letter_code
_entity_poly.pdbx_strand_id
1 'polypeptide(L)'
;MRRDGRLGVGIIGAGRVGPVIGAALAGAGHAITGITGGSDDDRASAVLPDVPVLDPLEVVRRSELVVLAVPRAELPGLVQGLADIGAWQMGQLVLHTDASFGIEVLRPAAEKGAIPLAVHPAMAFTGTTIDLRQLAASYAAVTAPPAVLPIAQALAVELGCEPVVVAEDDRPAYAEAIETASAFSRQIVHQATGLLRGIGVENPGGYLSALVRSTVDQALTEATPAIPDLPPED
;
A
#
# COMPACT_ATOMS: atom_id res chain seq x y z
N MET A 1 -11.02 -22.69 17.48
CA MET A 1 -10.83 -23.24 16.13
C MET A 1 -9.64 -22.50 15.53
N ARG A 2 -8.45 -23.10 15.46
CA ARG A 2 -7.33 -22.51 14.69
C ARG A 2 -7.80 -22.52 13.23
N ARG A 3 -7.90 -21.36 12.60
CA ARG A 3 -8.20 -21.30 11.17
C ARG A 3 -6.89 -21.56 10.44
N ASP A 4 -6.78 -22.72 9.81
CA ASP A 4 -5.64 -23.05 8.95
C ASP A 4 -5.47 -21.94 7.89
N GLY A 5 -4.25 -21.42 7.72
CA GLY A 5 -3.90 -20.39 6.73
C GLY A 5 -3.84 -18.94 7.20
N ARG A 6 -4.02 -18.63 8.50
CA ARG A 6 -3.86 -17.25 9.02
C ARG A 6 -2.46 -16.99 9.57
N LEU A 7 -1.95 -15.81 9.23
CA LEU A 7 -0.59 -15.38 9.55
C LEU A 7 -0.54 -14.49 10.79
N GLY A 8 0.56 -14.58 11.55
CA GLY A 8 1.04 -13.52 12.43
C GLY A 8 1.68 -12.39 11.62
N VAL A 9 1.12 -11.19 11.67
CA VAL A 9 1.54 -10.03 10.87
C VAL A 9 2.16 -8.96 11.74
N GLY A 10 3.41 -8.63 11.45
CA GLY A 10 4.13 -7.52 12.06
C GLY A 10 4.25 -6.35 11.10
N ILE A 11 4.14 -5.12 11.60
CA ILE A 11 4.15 -3.92 10.77
C ILE A 11 5.31 -3.01 11.18
N ILE A 12 6.19 -2.68 10.25
CA ILE A 12 7.22 -1.66 10.44
C ILE A 12 6.79 -0.41 9.67
N GLY A 13 6.45 0.63 10.44
CA GLY A 13 5.97 1.93 9.97
C GLY A 13 4.54 2.25 10.41
N ALA A 14 4.36 3.11 11.41
CA ALA A 14 3.06 3.64 11.85
C ALA A 14 2.65 4.96 11.14
N GLY A 15 3.08 5.11 9.88
CA GLY A 15 2.67 6.23 9.02
C GLY A 15 1.20 6.14 8.59
N ARG A 16 0.86 6.69 7.42
CA ARG A 16 -0.51 6.60 6.88
C ARG A 16 -0.88 5.23 6.33
N VAL A 17 0.12 4.46 5.90
CA VAL A 17 -0.10 3.18 5.22
C VAL A 17 -0.19 2.02 6.21
N GLY A 18 0.82 1.85 7.07
CA GLY A 18 0.95 0.67 7.94
C GLY A 18 -0.28 0.34 8.78
N PRO A 19 -0.87 1.29 9.56
CA PRO A 19 -2.06 1.03 10.36
C PRO A 19 -3.26 0.59 9.52
N VAL A 20 -3.45 1.17 8.33
CA VAL A 20 -4.56 0.83 7.42
C VAL A 20 -4.37 -0.59 6.86
N ILE A 21 -3.17 -0.92 6.39
CA ILE A 21 -2.82 -2.27 5.90
C ILE A 21 -2.99 -3.30 7.02
N GLY A 22 -2.53 -2.97 8.23
CA GLY A 22 -2.71 -3.81 9.41
C GLY A 22 -4.18 -4.05 9.74
N ALA A 23 -4.99 -3.00 9.75
CA ALA A 23 -6.43 -3.12 10.01
C ALA A 23 -7.15 -3.94 8.92
N ALA A 24 -6.77 -3.80 7.66
CA ALA A 24 -7.32 -4.60 6.56
C ALA A 24 -6.99 -6.10 6.73
N LEU A 25 -5.71 -6.44 6.99
CA LEU A 25 -5.29 -7.82 7.24
C LEU A 25 -5.93 -8.40 8.52
N ALA A 26 -6.09 -7.60 9.57
CA ALA A 26 -6.83 -8.00 10.76
C ALA A 26 -8.29 -8.33 10.43
N GLY A 27 -8.92 -7.49 9.59
CA GLY A 27 -10.27 -7.71 9.07
C GLY A 27 -10.40 -8.99 8.23
N ALA A 28 -9.37 -9.36 7.48
CA ALA A 28 -9.28 -10.64 6.78
C ALA A 28 -9.01 -11.84 7.72
N GLY A 29 -8.72 -11.58 9.00
CA GLY A 29 -8.58 -12.58 10.05
C GLY A 29 -7.15 -12.96 10.41
N HIS A 30 -6.16 -12.19 9.94
CA HIS A 30 -4.76 -12.34 10.37
C HIS A 30 -4.56 -11.77 11.77
N ALA A 31 -3.57 -12.28 12.50
CA ALA A 31 -3.26 -11.80 13.83
C ALA A 31 -2.19 -10.73 13.75
N ILE A 32 -2.50 -9.48 14.12
CA ILE A 32 -1.48 -8.43 14.15
C ILE A 32 -0.65 -8.58 15.43
N THR A 33 0.62 -8.93 15.28
CA THR A 33 1.53 -9.31 16.38
C THR A 33 2.24 -8.11 16.99
N GLY A 34 2.33 -7.00 16.24
CA GLY A 34 2.85 -5.72 16.69
C GLY A 34 3.09 -4.74 15.56
N ILE A 35 3.26 -3.48 15.94
CA ILE A 35 3.58 -2.37 15.04
C ILE A 35 4.73 -1.54 15.63
N THR A 36 5.60 -0.96 14.81
CA THR A 36 6.59 0.01 15.32
C THR A 36 5.94 1.37 15.56
N GLY A 37 6.44 2.15 16.52
CA GLY A 37 5.97 3.53 16.75
C GLY A 37 6.20 4.45 15.55
N GLY A 38 5.48 5.58 15.51
CA GLY A 38 5.56 6.56 14.45
C GLY A 38 5.50 8.00 14.96
N SER A 39 5.28 8.96 14.05
CA SER A 39 5.18 10.38 14.40
C SER A 39 3.79 10.79 14.91
N ASP A 40 2.80 9.90 14.81
CA ASP A 40 1.39 10.18 15.08
C ASP A 40 0.71 8.87 15.53
N ASP A 41 1.06 8.47 16.75
CA ASP A 41 0.61 7.20 17.35
C ASP A 41 -0.88 7.21 17.67
N ASP A 42 -1.47 8.37 17.97
CA ASP A 42 -2.91 8.51 18.21
C ASP A 42 -3.71 8.16 16.95
N ARG A 43 -3.30 8.66 15.78
CA ARG A 43 -3.93 8.28 14.50
C ARG A 43 -3.73 6.79 14.20
N ALA A 44 -2.54 6.25 14.46
CA ALA A 44 -2.29 4.83 14.24
C ALA A 44 -3.21 3.95 15.12
N SER A 45 -3.32 4.28 16.42
CA SER A 45 -4.18 3.60 17.39
C SER A 45 -5.67 3.75 17.05
N ALA A 46 -6.09 4.90 16.51
CA ALA A 46 -7.46 5.11 16.07
C ALA A 46 -7.87 4.21 14.89
N VAL A 47 -6.93 3.80 14.05
CA VAL A 47 -7.18 2.89 12.91
C VAL A 47 -6.97 1.43 13.32
N LEU A 48 -5.94 1.16 14.12
CA LEU A 48 -5.50 -0.18 14.50
C LEU A 48 -5.34 -0.25 16.03
N PRO A 49 -6.46 -0.31 16.77
CA PRO A 49 -6.44 -0.32 18.22
C PRO A 49 -5.90 -1.64 18.77
N ASP A 50 -5.45 -1.61 20.03
CA ASP A 50 -5.04 -2.78 20.83
C ASP A 50 -3.86 -3.60 20.28
N VAL A 51 -3.12 -3.07 19.28
CA VAL A 51 -1.89 -3.69 18.78
C VAL A 51 -0.68 -3.17 19.59
N PRO A 52 0.19 -4.07 20.09
CA PRO A 52 1.35 -3.65 20.86
C PRO A 52 2.35 -2.89 19.99
N VAL A 53 2.83 -1.76 20.50
CA VAL A 53 3.94 -1.02 19.90
C VAL A 53 5.25 -1.68 20.32
N LEU A 54 6.06 -2.09 19.35
CA LEU A 54 7.30 -2.87 19.55
C LEU A 54 8.47 -2.28 18.77
N ASP A 55 9.69 -2.57 19.21
CA ASP A 55 10.89 -2.30 18.41
C ASP A 55 10.90 -3.14 17.12
N PRO A 56 11.51 -2.67 16.02
CA PRO A 56 11.53 -3.37 14.73
C PRO A 56 12.00 -4.83 14.82
N LEU A 57 12.99 -5.13 15.66
CA LEU A 57 13.50 -6.49 15.85
C LEU A 57 12.45 -7.43 16.46
N GLU A 58 11.69 -6.94 17.43
CA GLU A 58 10.62 -7.73 18.04
C GLU A 58 9.45 -7.93 17.09
N VAL A 59 9.15 -6.95 16.24
CA VAL A 59 8.17 -7.10 15.15
C VAL A 59 8.60 -8.20 14.19
N VAL A 60 9.84 -8.18 13.70
CA VAL A 60 10.36 -9.23 12.79
C VAL A 60 10.34 -10.59 13.49
N ARG A 61 10.82 -10.68 14.74
CA ARG A 61 10.94 -11.97 15.45
C ARG A 61 9.62 -12.69 15.67
N ARG A 62 8.51 -11.94 15.84
CA ARG A 62 7.19 -12.48 16.24
C ARG A 62 6.26 -12.80 15.06
N SER A 63 6.68 -12.54 13.83
CA SER A 63 5.77 -12.47 12.69
C SER A 63 6.11 -13.49 11.62
N GLU A 64 5.09 -14.05 10.99
CA GLU A 64 5.22 -14.90 9.80
C GLU A 64 5.21 -14.05 8.52
N LEU A 65 4.52 -12.90 8.56
CA LEU A 65 4.53 -11.84 7.56
C LEU A 65 4.98 -10.52 8.18
N VAL A 66 6.02 -9.91 7.62
CA VAL A 66 6.46 -8.55 7.98
C VAL A 66 6.07 -7.58 6.87
N VAL A 67 5.26 -6.58 7.21
CA VAL A 67 4.87 -5.49 6.31
C VAL A 67 5.78 -4.28 6.55
N LEU A 68 6.49 -3.85 5.52
CA LEU A 68 7.34 -2.67 5.49
C LEU A 68 6.57 -1.51 4.85
N ALA A 69 6.06 -0.61 5.69
CA ALA A 69 5.30 0.58 5.33
C ALA A 69 6.03 1.86 5.75
N VAL A 70 7.32 1.91 5.40
CA VAL A 70 8.23 3.03 5.69
C VAL A 70 8.41 3.94 4.47
N PRO A 71 8.90 5.18 4.65
CA PRO A 71 9.24 6.05 3.53
C PRO A 71 10.18 5.38 2.53
N ARG A 72 9.97 5.65 1.24
CA ARG A 72 10.76 5.10 0.13
C ARG A 72 12.27 5.15 0.37
N ALA A 73 12.78 6.29 0.82
CA ALA A 73 14.20 6.52 1.04
C ALA A 73 14.80 5.67 2.16
N GLU A 74 13.97 5.21 3.11
CA GLU A 74 14.39 4.43 4.27
C GLU A 74 14.36 2.92 3.99
N LEU A 75 13.50 2.46 3.06
CA LEU A 75 13.26 1.04 2.81
C LEU A 75 14.55 0.24 2.52
N PRO A 76 15.46 0.64 1.60
CA PRO A 76 16.67 -0.13 1.33
C PRO A 76 17.58 -0.24 2.57
N GLY A 77 17.74 0.86 3.31
CA GLY A 77 18.58 0.90 4.50
C GLY A 77 18.04 0.05 5.65
N LEU A 78 16.72 0.07 5.84
CA LEU A 78 16.04 -0.77 6.83
C LEU A 78 16.23 -2.27 6.52
N VAL A 79 15.98 -2.66 5.27
CA VAL A 79 16.10 -4.06 4.84
C VAL A 79 17.54 -4.56 5.00
N GLN A 80 18.52 -3.76 4.56
CA GLN A 80 19.93 -4.09 4.70
C GLN A 80 20.34 -4.20 6.17
N GLY A 81 19.98 -3.21 7.00
CA GLY A 81 20.34 -3.20 8.42
C GLY A 81 19.78 -4.41 9.19
N LEU A 82 18.53 -4.81 8.91
CA LEU A 82 17.94 -6.04 9.47
C LEU A 82 18.65 -7.30 8.99
N ALA A 83 19.11 -7.34 7.74
CA ALA A 83 19.88 -8.46 7.20
C ALA A 83 21.28 -8.57 7.81
N ASP A 84 21.98 -7.45 8.01
CA ASP A 84 23.34 -7.41 8.55
C ASP A 84 23.42 -7.97 9.97
N ILE A 85 22.38 -7.74 10.77
CA ILE A 85 22.27 -8.28 12.14
C ILE A 85 21.58 -9.65 12.21
N GLY A 86 21.21 -10.24 11.06
CA GLY A 86 20.59 -11.56 10.98
C GLY A 86 19.19 -11.63 11.59
N ALA A 87 18.40 -10.55 11.51
CA ALA A 87 17.06 -10.50 12.10
C ALA A 87 16.03 -11.36 11.35
N TRP A 88 16.21 -11.54 10.04
CA TRP A 88 15.28 -12.28 9.18
C TRP A 88 15.26 -13.79 9.49
N GLN A 89 14.08 -14.39 9.38
CA GLN A 89 13.85 -15.81 9.62
C GLN A 89 13.62 -16.57 8.31
N MET A 90 14.07 -17.82 8.25
CA MET A 90 13.86 -18.69 7.09
C MET A 90 12.37 -18.91 6.83
N GLY A 91 11.92 -18.67 5.60
CA GLY A 91 10.52 -18.85 5.17
C GLY A 91 9.57 -17.73 5.57
N GLN A 92 10.06 -16.68 6.25
CA GLN A 92 9.27 -15.52 6.63
C GLN A 92 8.90 -14.69 5.40
N LEU A 93 7.64 -14.30 5.27
CA LEU A 93 7.18 -13.40 4.21
C LEU A 93 7.58 -11.95 4.56
N VAL A 94 8.08 -11.22 3.57
CA VAL A 94 8.40 -9.79 3.72
C VAL A 94 7.74 -9.03 2.58
N LEU A 95 6.81 -8.15 2.93
CA LEU A 95 6.01 -7.38 1.99
C LEU A 95 6.34 -5.90 2.16
N HIS A 96 6.69 -5.18 1.09
CA HIS A 96 6.71 -3.72 1.12
C HIS A 96 5.56 -3.12 0.31
N THR A 97 5.26 -1.85 0.60
CA THR A 97 4.16 -1.10 -0.02
C THR A 97 4.61 0.01 -0.96
N ASP A 98 5.92 0.23 -1.15
CA ASP A 98 6.41 1.24 -2.10
C ASP A 98 6.01 0.94 -3.56
N ALA A 99 5.62 1.97 -4.31
CA ALA A 99 5.22 1.84 -5.71
C ALA A 99 6.40 1.61 -6.66
N SER A 100 7.56 2.21 -6.37
CA SER A 100 8.71 2.34 -7.27
C SER A 100 9.70 1.20 -7.20
N PHE A 101 9.72 0.48 -6.08
CA PHE A 101 10.50 -0.73 -5.94
C PHE A 101 9.66 -1.95 -6.33
N GLY A 102 10.29 -2.91 -6.99
CA GLY A 102 9.83 -4.29 -6.95
C GLY A 102 10.58 -5.06 -5.85
N ILE A 103 10.70 -6.37 -6.00
CA ILE A 103 11.26 -7.23 -4.96
C ILE A 103 12.78 -7.14 -4.81
N GLU A 104 13.51 -6.54 -5.76
CA GLU A 104 14.97 -6.49 -5.69
C GLU A 104 15.48 -5.65 -4.50
N VAL A 105 14.70 -4.68 -4.02
CA VAL A 105 15.01 -3.94 -2.79
C VAL A 105 15.03 -4.85 -1.55
N LEU A 106 14.31 -5.98 -1.61
CA LEU A 106 14.24 -6.99 -0.56
C LEU A 106 15.30 -8.09 -0.68
N ARG A 107 16.19 -8.03 -1.68
CA ARG A 107 17.24 -9.04 -1.89
C ARG A 107 18.08 -9.34 -0.63
N PRO A 108 18.50 -8.35 0.19
CA PRO A 108 19.24 -8.65 1.42
C PRO A 108 18.45 -9.51 2.41
N ALA A 109 17.12 -9.39 2.46
CA ALA A 109 16.27 -10.26 3.27
C ALA A 109 16.13 -11.65 2.62
N ALA A 110 15.97 -11.70 1.30
CA ALA A 110 15.85 -12.96 0.56
C ALA A 110 17.11 -13.84 0.69
N GLU A 111 18.30 -13.23 0.71
CA GLU A 111 19.58 -13.92 0.97
C GLU A 111 19.67 -14.52 2.38
N LYS A 112 18.84 -14.05 3.33
CA LYS A 112 18.68 -14.65 4.66
C LYS A 112 17.53 -15.67 4.74
N GLY A 113 16.90 -15.97 3.61
CA GLY A 113 15.84 -16.97 3.51
C GLY A 113 14.42 -16.42 3.64
N ALA A 114 14.25 -15.09 3.69
CA ALA A 114 12.93 -14.48 3.61
C ALA A 114 12.33 -14.58 2.20
N ILE A 115 11.01 -14.49 2.09
CA ILE A 115 10.27 -14.57 0.84
C ILE A 115 9.80 -13.15 0.48
N PRO A 116 10.37 -12.51 -0.55
CA PRO A 116 10.11 -11.10 -0.86
C PRO A 116 8.82 -10.92 -1.67
N LEU A 117 8.03 -9.92 -1.30
CA LEU A 117 6.78 -9.53 -1.94
C LEU A 117 6.70 -8.00 -2.05
N ALA A 118 6.25 -7.50 -3.18
CA ALA A 118 5.94 -6.09 -3.38
C ALA A 118 4.44 -5.96 -3.69
N VAL A 119 3.68 -5.30 -2.81
CA VAL A 119 2.24 -5.09 -2.98
C VAL A 119 1.92 -3.63 -2.69
N HIS A 120 1.61 -2.86 -3.73
CA HIS A 120 1.26 -1.44 -3.61
C HIS A 120 -0.21 -1.22 -4.00
N PRO A 121 -1.11 -0.98 -3.04
CA PRO A 121 -2.45 -0.48 -3.32
C PRO A 121 -2.39 0.90 -3.98
N ALA A 122 -2.95 1.02 -5.18
CA ALA A 122 -2.87 2.22 -6.02
C ALA A 122 -3.84 3.33 -5.55
N MET A 123 -3.63 3.83 -4.34
CA MET A 123 -4.43 4.89 -3.74
C MET A 123 -3.59 5.83 -2.85
N ALA A 124 -4.10 7.05 -2.63
CA ALA A 124 -3.50 7.99 -1.70
C ALA A 124 -4.09 7.78 -0.29
N PHE A 125 -3.26 7.31 0.64
CA PHE A 125 -3.66 7.06 2.02
C PHE A 125 -3.83 8.37 2.81
N THR A 126 -4.98 8.51 3.47
CA THR A 126 -5.21 9.56 4.48
C THR A 126 -4.65 9.15 5.85
N GLY A 127 -4.52 7.85 6.10
CA GLY A 127 -4.14 7.26 7.38
C GLY A 127 -5.29 7.15 8.36
N THR A 128 -6.54 7.10 7.88
CA THR A 128 -7.76 7.00 8.68
C THR A 128 -8.61 5.82 8.25
N THR A 129 -9.63 5.46 9.02
CA THR A 129 -10.51 4.31 8.74
C THR A 129 -11.30 4.44 7.43
N ILE A 130 -11.38 5.64 6.83
CA ILE A 130 -11.99 5.83 5.51
C ILE A 130 -11.22 5.08 4.41
N ASP A 131 -9.91 4.90 4.58
CA ASP A 131 -9.04 4.25 3.60
C ASP A 131 -9.37 2.76 3.46
N LEU A 132 -9.90 2.11 4.51
CA LEU A 132 -10.33 0.70 4.45
C LEU A 132 -11.43 0.47 3.41
N ARG A 133 -12.33 1.45 3.23
CA ARG A 133 -13.35 1.37 2.19
C ARG A 133 -12.79 1.61 0.79
N GLN A 134 -11.78 2.47 0.68
CA GLN A 134 -11.14 2.77 -0.61
C GLN A 134 -10.26 1.61 -1.08
N LEU A 135 -9.57 0.92 -0.17
CA LEU A 135 -8.80 -0.28 -0.48
C LEU A 135 -9.65 -1.34 -1.19
N ALA A 136 -10.89 -1.56 -0.72
CA ALA A 136 -11.82 -2.52 -1.30
C ALA A 136 -12.24 -2.21 -2.75
N ALA A 137 -11.98 -0.99 -3.23
CA ALA A 137 -12.28 -0.54 -4.58
C ALA A 137 -11.01 -0.24 -5.40
N SER A 138 -9.83 -0.55 -4.86
CA SER A 138 -8.55 -0.20 -5.46
C SER A 138 -7.90 -1.41 -6.14
N TYR A 139 -7.09 -1.15 -7.16
CA TYR A 139 -6.13 -2.13 -7.66
C TYR A 139 -4.89 -2.13 -6.77
N ALA A 140 -4.17 -3.25 -6.73
CA ALA A 140 -2.84 -3.33 -6.13
C ALA A 140 -1.83 -3.91 -7.13
N ALA A 141 -0.73 -3.20 -7.34
CA ALA A 141 0.38 -3.70 -8.13
C ALA A 141 1.18 -4.73 -7.34
N VAL A 142 1.33 -5.92 -7.92
CA VAL A 142 1.97 -7.08 -7.30
C VAL A 142 3.21 -7.47 -8.10
N THR A 143 4.34 -7.61 -7.40
CA THR A 143 5.58 -8.19 -7.93
C THR A 143 6.12 -9.19 -6.91
N ALA A 144 6.49 -10.37 -7.38
CA ALA A 144 6.98 -11.47 -6.56
C ALA A 144 7.68 -12.51 -7.45
N PRO A 145 8.56 -13.36 -6.90
CA PRO A 145 9.10 -14.49 -7.64
C PRO A 145 7.96 -15.41 -8.15
N PRO A 146 8.06 -16.01 -9.35
CA PRO A 146 6.96 -16.76 -9.95
C PRO A 146 6.36 -17.86 -9.06
N ALA A 147 7.21 -18.54 -8.28
CA ALA A 147 6.79 -19.62 -7.38
C ALA A 147 5.90 -19.16 -6.21
N VAL A 148 5.97 -17.89 -5.84
CA VAL A 148 5.23 -17.30 -4.69
C VAL A 148 4.32 -16.16 -5.11
N LEU A 149 4.21 -15.85 -6.41
CA LEU A 149 3.31 -14.82 -6.94
C LEU A 149 1.85 -15.00 -6.49
N PRO A 150 1.28 -16.23 -6.45
CA PRO A 150 -0.08 -16.43 -5.93
C PRO A 150 -0.25 -15.99 -4.48
N ILE A 151 0.80 -16.04 -3.66
CA ILE A 151 0.75 -15.58 -2.25
C ILE A 151 0.61 -14.05 -2.22
N ALA A 152 1.40 -13.33 -3.01
CA ALA A 152 1.33 -11.88 -3.06
C ALA A 152 -0.02 -11.38 -3.64
N GLN A 153 -0.55 -12.08 -4.65
CA GLN A 153 -1.88 -11.81 -5.18
C GLN A 153 -2.99 -12.09 -4.14
N ALA A 154 -2.89 -13.19 -3.40
CA ALA A 154 -3.84 -13.49 -2.33
C ALA A 154 -3.82 -12.41 -1.23
N LEU A 155 -2.64 -11.95 -0.82
CA LEU A 155 -2.53 -10.85 0.15
C LEU A 155 -3.16 -9.55 -0.38
N ALA A 156 -2.99 -9.22 -1.66
CA ALA A 156 -3.68 -8.08 -2.26
C ALA A 156 -5.21 -8.23 -2.20
N VAL A 157 -5.75 -9.41 -2.51
CA VAL A 157 -7.18 -9.71 -2.40
C VAL A 157 -7.66 -9.64 -0.95
N GLU A 158 -6.86 -10.10 0.02
CA GLU A 158 -7.17 -10.01 1.45
C GLU A 158 -7.16 -8.57 1.97
N LEU A 159 -6.39 -7.67 1.34
CA LEU A 159 -6.49 -6.23 1.55
C LEU A 159 -7.75 -5.61 0.93
N GLY A 160 -8.52 -6.39 0.16
CA GLY A 160 -9.70 -5.95 -0.59
C GLY A 160 -9.38 -5.44 -2.00
N CYS A 161 -8.12 -5.48 -2.42
CA CYS A 161 -7.70 -4.93 -3.71
C CYS A 161 -7.79 -5.95 -4.84
N GLU A 162 -7.96 -5.46 -6.07
CA GLU A 162 -7.79 -6.28 -7.27
C GLU A 162 -6.30 -6.37 -7.66
N PRO A 163 -5.68 -7.56 -7.68
CA PRO A 163 -4.25 -7.68 -7.95
C PRO A 163 -3.94 -7.55 -9.44
N VAL A 164 -2.98 -6.68 -9.76
CA VAL A 164 -2.39 -6.55 -11.11
C VAL A 164 -0.91 -6.87 -11.03
N VAL A 165 -0.45 -7.81 -11.84
CA VAL A 165 0.97 -8.17 -11.89
C VAL A 165 1.73 -7.09 -12.65
N VAL A 166 2.76 -6.53 -12.02
CA VAL A 166 3.70 -5.58 -12.63
C VAL A 166 5.09 -6.22 -12.58
N ALA A 167 5.79 -6.28 -13.71
CA ALA A 167 7.14 -6.85 -13.74
C ALA A 167 8.11 -5.97 -12.95
N GLU A 168 9.21 -6.56 -12.47
CA GLU A 168 10.27 -5.84 -11.75
C GLU A 168 10.76 -4.62 -12.55
N ASP A 169 11.05 -4.83 -13.84
CA ASP A 169 11.58 -3.81 -14.73
C ASP A 169 10.56 -2.71 -15.08
N ASP A 170 9.26 -2.97 -14.90
CA ASP A 170 8.18 -2.02 -15.16
C ASP A 170 7.84 -1.14 -13.95
N ARG A 171 8.37 -1.46 -12.76
CA ARG A 171 8.10 -0.72 -11.51
C ARG A 171 8.44 0.77 -11.59
N PRO A 172 9.54 1.21 -12.23
CA PRO A 172 9.79 2.64 -12.42
C PRO A 172 8.70 3.34 -13.23
N ALA A 173 8.27 2.75 -14.35
CA ALA A 173 7.21 3.32 -15.20
C ALA A 173 5.85 3.33 -14.49
N TYR A 174 5.52 2.25 -13.78
CA TYR A 174 4.33 2.18 -12.93
C TYR A 174 4.33 3.30 -11.88
N ALA A 175 5.43 3.49 -11.16
CA ALA A 175 5.52 4.52 -10.14
C ALA A 175 5.44 5.94 -10.71
N GLU A 176 6.03 6.17 -11.89
CA GLU A 176 5.88 7.44 -12.61
C GLU A 176 4.41 7.72 -12.95
N ALA A 177 3.65 6.72 -13.40
CA ALA A 177 2.22 6.87 -13.66
C ALA A 177 1.43 7.23 -12.38
N ILE A 178 1.70 6.54 -11.26
CA ILE A 178 1.05 6.82 -9.97
C ILE A 178 1.40 8.21 -9.43
N GLU A 179 2.67 8.59 -9.48
CA GLU A 179 3.13 9.90 -9.01
C GLU A 179 2.53 11.01 -9.90
N THR A 180 2.50 10.81 -11.22
CA THR A 180 1.89 11.74 -12.16
C THR A 180 0.41 11.96 -11.82
N ALA A 181 -0.37 10.89 -11.67
CA ALA A 181 -1.78 11.01 -11.34
C ALA A 181 -2.01 11.73 -10.00
N SER A 182 -1.20 11.44 -8.98
CA SER A 182 -1.43 11.95 -7.62
C SER A 182 -0.83 13.35 -7.34
N ALA A 183 0.35 13.66 -7.86
CA ALA A 183 1.02 14.95 -7.66
C ALA A 183 0.38 16.05 -8.48
N PHE A 184 0.17 15.84 -9.79
CA PHE A 184 -0.43 16.86 -10.65
C PHE A 184 -1.87 17.17 -10.24
N SER A 185 -2.67 16.17 -9.86
CA SER A 185 -4.02 16.38 -9.35
C SER A 185 -4.02 17.31 -8.13
N ARG A 186 -3.10 17.10 -7.17
CA ARG A 186 -2.96 17.98 -6.01
C ARG A 186 -2.53 19.39 -6.41
N GLN A 187 -1.55 19.52 -7.30
CA GLN A 187 -1.06 20.82 -7.75
C GLN A 187 -2.13 21.63 -8.46
N ILE A 188 -2.92 21.01 -9.35
CA ILE A 188 -4.04 21.66 -10.05
C ILE A 188 -5.07 22.18 -9.05
N VAL A 189 -5.46 21.35 -8.07
CA VAL A 189 -6.41 21.74 -7.02
C VAL A 189 -5.85 22.87 -6.15
N HIS A 190 -4.57 22.82 -5.77
CA HIS A 190 -3.93 23.88 -5.01
C HIS A 190 -3.88 25.21 -5.77
N GLN A 191 -3.53 25.19 -7.05
CA GLN A 191 -3.50 26.38 -7.89
C GLN A 191 -4.89 26.98 -8.08
N ALA A 192 -5.88 26.16 -8.42
CA ALA A 192 -7.26 26.60 -8.63
C ALA A 192 -7.87 27.17 -7.34
N THR A 193 -7.65 26.52 -6.20
CA THR A 193 -8.10 27.06 -4.90
C THR A 193 -7.39 28.37 -4.55
N GLY A 194 -6.11 28.52 -4.89
CA GLY A 194 -5.36 29.76 -4.73
C GLY A 194 -5.94 30.93 -5.51
N LEU A 195 -6.31 30.71 -6.78
CA LEU A 195 -6.95 31.72 -7.64
C LEU A 195 -8.30 32.19 -7.05
N LEU A 196 -9.13 31.25 -6.59
CA LEU A 196 -10.42 31.57 -5.97
C LEU A 196 -10.26 32.35 -4.67
N ARG A 197 -9.28 32.00 -3.83
CA ARG A 197 -8.95 32.80 -2.63
C ARG A 197 -8.52 34.21 -3.00
N GLY A 198 -7.74 34.36 -4.07
CA GLY A 198 -7.25 35.66 -4.55
C GLY A 198 -8.37 36.65 -4.93
N ILE A 199 -9.55 36.15 -5.31
CA ILE A 199 -10.73 36.97 -5.61
C ILE A 199 -11.77 37.00 -4.48
N GLY A 200 -11.43 36.48 -3.29
CA GLY A 200 -12.29 36.56 -2.10
C GLY A 200 -13.29 35.43 -1.91
N VAL A 201 -13.14 34.28 -2.60
CA VAL A 201 -14.00 33.11 -2.34
C VAL A 201 -13.59 32.44 -1.02
N GLU A 202 -14.51 32.39 -0.06
CA GLU A 202 -14.25 31.87 1.30
C GLU A 202 -14.03 30.36 1.34
N ASN A 203 -14.83 29.58 0.59
CA ASN A 203 -14.74 28.11 0.53
C ASN A 203 -14.38 27.61 -0.87
N PRO A 204 -13.14 27.84 -1.34
CA PRO A 204 -12.72 27.45 -2.68
C PRO A 204 -12.69 25.93 -2.88
N GLY A 205 -12.41 25.15 -1.82
CA GLY A 205 -12.39 23.69 -1.89
C GLY A 205 -13.79 23.10 -2.09
N GLY A 206 -14.77 23.59 -1.33
CA GLY A 206 -16.17 23.24 -1.54
C GLY A 206 -16.68 23.66 -2.91
N TYR A 207 -16.33 24.87 -3.35
CA TYR A 207 -16.68 25.39 -4.68
C TYR A 207 -16.16 24.49 -5.82
N LEU A 208 -14.91 24.03 -5.73
CA LEU A 208 -14.28 23.22 -6.77
C LEU A 208 -14.59 21.72 -6.69
N SER A 209 -15.10 21.22 -5.56
CA SER A 209 -15.24 19.78 -5.30
C SER A 209 -16.02 19.03 -6.39
N ALA A 210 -17.21 19.52 -6.75
CA ALA A 210 -18.04 18.88 -7.78
C ALA A 210 -17.43 18.99 -9.19
N LEU A 211 -16.81 20.14 -9.51
CA LEU A 211 -16.16 20.38 -10.80
C LEU A 211 -14.96 19.45 -10.99
N VAL A 212 -14.07 19.37 -10.01
CA VAL A 212 -12.87 18.53 -10.07
C VAL A 212 -13.25 17.05 -10.18
N ARG A 213 -14.20 16.58 -9.37
CA ARG A 213 -14.67 15.19 -9.42
C ARG A 213 -15.23 14.83 -10.81
N SER A 214 -16.22 15.58 -11.30
CA SER A 214 -16.83 15.31 -12.60
C SER A 214 -15.83 15.37 -13.77
N THR A 215 -14.88 16.31 -13.73
CA THR A 215 -13.84 16.43 -14.77
C THR A 215 -12.91 15.22 -14.77
N VAL A 216 -12.48 14.76 -13.59
CA VAL A 216 -11.61 13.57 -13.47
C VAL A 216 -12.37 12.30 -13.86
N ASP A 217 -13.63 12.14 -13.42
CA ASP A 217 -14.46 10.99 -13.74
C ASP A 217 -14.68 10.86 -15.26
N GLN A 218 -14.89 12.00 -15.95
CA GLN A 218 -15.00 12.02 -17.41
C GLN A 218 -13.68 11.58 -18.08
N ALA A 219 -12.54 12.15 -17.65
CA ALA A 219 -11.24 11.80 -18.22
C ALA A 219 -10.89 10.31 -18.01
N LEU A 220 -11.25 9.73 -16.87
CA LEU A 220 -11.08 8.30 -16.58
C LEU A 220 -11.97 7.43 -17.48
N THR A 221 -13.21 7.85 -17.72
CA THR A 221 -14.13 7.15 -18.61
C THR A 221 -13.60 7.11 -20.05
N GLU A 222 -13.05 8.23 -20.53
CA GLU A 222 -12.44 8.33 -21.87
C GLU A 222 -11.16 7.48 -22.01
N ALA A 223 -10.43 7.28 -20.92
CA ALA A 223 -9.21 6.48 -20.90
C ALA A 223 -9.46 4.96 -20.76
N THR A 224 -10.66 4.55 -20.38
CA THR A 224 -11.00 3.13 -20.22
C THR A 224 -11.30 2.52 -21.59
N PRO A 225 -10.60 1.46 -22.03
CA PRO A 225 -10.87 0.83 -23.33
C PRO A 225 -12.31 0.29 -23.37
N ALA A 226 -12.98 0.45 -24.51
CA ALA A 226 -14.28 -0.18 -24.74
C ALA A 226 -14.14 -1.70 -24.58
N ILE A 227 -15.08 -2.33 -23.87
CA ILE A 227 -15.21 -3.79 -23.84
C ILE A 227 -15.32 -4.25 -25.31
N PRO A 228 -14.46 -5.16 -25.81
CA PRO A 228 -14.62 -5.68 -27.16
C PRO A 228 -16.02 -6.28 -27.29
N ASP A 229 -16.81 -5.83 -28.27
CA ASP A 229 -18.12 -6.40 -28.56
C ASP A 229 -17.97 -7.93 -28.64
N LEU A 230 -18.78 -8.65 -27.86
CA LEU A 230 -18.93 -10.09 -28.03
C LEU A 230 -19.37 -10.33 -29.49
N PRO A 231 -18.75 -11.28 -30.21
CA PRO A 231 -19.19 -11.60 -31.56
C PRO A 231 -20.67 -11.99 -31.52
N PRO A 232 -21.47 -11.58 -32.53
CA PRO A 232 -22.88 -11.93 -32.58
C PRO A 232 -23.03 -13.46 -32.52
N GLU A 233 -23.98 -13.91 -31.71
CA GLU A 233 -24.36 -15.32 -31.69
C GLU A 233 -24.94 -15.68 -33.07
N ASP A 234 -24.25 -16.57 -33.80
CA ASP A 234 -24.73 -17.20 -35.04
C ASP A 234 -25.90 -18.16 -34.78
#